data_AF-A0A554K2A7-F1
#
_entry.id   AF-A0A554K2A7-F1
#
_cell.length_a   1.000
_cell.length_b   1.000
_cell.length_c   1.000
_cell.angle_alpha   90.00
_cell.angle_beta   90.00
_cell.angle_gamma   90.00
#
_symmetry.space_group_name_H-M   'P 1'
#
loop_
_entity.id
_entity.type
_entity.pdbx_description
1 polymer ?
#
loop_
_entity_poly.entity_id
_entity_poly.type
_entity_poly.pdbx_seq_one_letter_code
_entity_poly.pdbx_strand_id
1 'polypeptide(L)' 'MSNKMQKTVVVEVESQKEHAKYKRKYKVYKKYKAHAEEKYEVGDKVVIEETRPLSKEKRWKVVRKV' A
#
# COMPACT_ATOMS: atom_id res chain seq x y z
N MET A 1 9.12 3.03 -0.13
CA MET A 1 8.45 2.23 -1.19
C MET A 1 9.53 1.55 -2.04
N SER A 2 9.25 0.41 -2.66
CA SER A 2 10.26 -0.35 -3.47
C SER A 2 9.62 -0.98 -4.70
N ASN A 3 10.30 -0.87 -5.84
CA ASN A 3 9.93 -1.45 -7.14
C ASN A 3 10.97 -2.48 -7.66
N LYS A 4 11.66 -3.18 -6.75
CA LYS A 4 12.66 -4.19 -7.14
C LYS A 4 12.06 -5.55 -7.54
N MET A 5 10.76 -5.75 -7.29
CA MET A 5 10.08 -7.03 -7.52
C MET A 5 9.32 -7.00 -8.85
N GLN A 6 9.32 -8.12 -9.57
CA GLN A 6 8.56 -8.24 -10.82
C GLN A 6 7.04 -8.18 -10.54
N LYS A 7 6.32 -7.34 -11.31
CA LYS A 7 4.85 -7.16 -11.26
C LYS A 7 4.28 -6.86 -9.86
N THR A 8 5.11 -6.31 -8.96
CA THR A 8 4.74 -6.10 -7.56
C THR A 8 5.37 -4.83 -7.05
N VAL A 9 4.55 -3.93 -6.50
CA VAL A 9 5.00 -2.68 -5.90
C VAL A 9 4.75 -2.71 -4.39
N VAL A 10 5.71 -2.18 -3.63
CA VAL A 10 5.55 -1.98 -2.17
C VAL A 10 5.08 -0.57 -1.93
N VAL A 11 3.79 -0.44 -1.60
CA VAL A 11 3.13 0.83 -1.29
C VAL A 11 3.13 1.05 0.22
N GLU A 12 3.26 2.30 0.65
CA GLU A 12 3.11 2.69 2.05
C GLU A 12 1.83 3.51 2.18
N VAL A 13 0.93 3.05 3.03
CA VAL A 13 -0.35 3.71 3.31
C VAL A 13 -0.24 4.40 4.67
N GLU A 14 -0.50 5.70 4.67
CA GLU A 14 -0.65 6.48 5.89
C GLU A 14 -2.09 6.36 6.41
N SER A 15 -2.25 6.08 7.70
CA SER A 15 -3.54 6.09 8.38
C SER A 15 -3.40 6.83 9.71
N GLN A 16 -4.41 7.61 10.09
CA GLN A 16 -4.44 8.27 11.40
C GLN A 16 -5.14 7.36 12.40
N LYS A 17 -4.51 7.13 13.55
CA LYS A 17 -5.12 6.44 14.69
C LYS A 17 -5.11 7.35 15.91
N GLU A 18 -6.07 7.14 16.79
CA GLU A 18 -6.16 7.85 18.06
C GLU A 18 -5.63 6.96 19.18
N HIS A 19 -4.81 7.52 20.06
CA HIS A 19 -4.35 6.78 21.23
C HIS A 19 -5.51 6.62 22.23
N ALA A 20 -5.88 5.38 22.57
CA ALA A 20 -7.07 5.07 23.37
C ALA A 20 -7.15 5.86 24.70
N LYS A 21 -6.05 5.96 25.45
CA LYS A 21 -6.01 6.72 26.71
C LYS A 21 -5.86 8.24 26.53
N TYR A 22 -4.91 8.67 25.71
CA TYR A 22 -4.49 10.08 25.61
C TYR A 22 -5.23 10.89 24.55
N LYS A 23 -6.08 10.26 23.73
CA LYS A 23 -6.82 10.89 22.62
C LYS A 23 -5.97 11.66 21.59
N ARG A 24 -4.65 11.47 21.65
CA ARG A 24 -3.70 12.07 20.72
C ARG A 24 -3.78 11.32 19.39
N LYS A 25 -4.02 12.05 18.31
CA LYS A 25 -3.94 11.51 16.94
C LYS A 25 -2.47 11.31 16.56
N TYR A 26 -2.14 10.11 16.10
CA TYR A 26 -0.82 9.77 15.59
C TYR A 26 -0.94 9.12 14.20
N LYS A 27 0.09 9.31 13.39
CA LYS A 27 0.19 8.73 12.05
C LYS A 27 0.78 7.33 12.15
N VAL A 28 0.16 6.39 11.45
CA VAL A 28 0.61 5.01 11.33
C VAL A 28 0.86 4.71 9.86
N TYR A 29 2.02 4.15 9.58
CA TYR A 29 2.41 3.75 8.25
C TYR A 29 2.35 2.23 8.16
N LYS A 30 1.65 1.71 7.14
CA LYS A 30 1.63 0.28 6.84
C LYS A 30 2.09 0.04 5.41
N LYS A 31 2.93 -0.97 5.23
CA LYS A 31 3.44 -1.36 3.91
C LYS A 31 2.59 -2.51 3.36
N TYR A 32 2.16 -2.39 2.11
CA TYR A 32 1.38 -3.40 1.41
C TYR A 32 2.08 -3.80 0.11
N LYS A 33 1.98 -5.08 -0.25
CA LYS A 33 2.44 -5.61 -1.53
C LYS A 33 1.26 -5.64 -2.49
N ALA A 34 1.28 -4.75 -3.48
CA ALA A 34 0.23 -4.64 -4.48
C ALA A 34 0.66 -5.22 -5.83
N HIS A 35 -0.29 -5.87 -6.52
CA HIS A 35 -0.16 -6.31 -7.89
C HIS A 35 -0.31 -5.13 -8.84
N ALA A 36 0.66 -4.95 -9.71
CA ALA A 36 0.61 -3.99 -10.81
C ALA A 36 1.06 -4.69 -12.09
N GLU A 37 0.24 -4.61 -13.13
CA GLU A 37 0.60 -5.09 -14.47
C GLU A 37 1.39 -4.01 -15.22
N GLU A 38 1.09 -2.74 -14.96
CA GLU A 38 1.81 -1.58 -15.50
C GLU A 38 3.04 -1.21 -14.65
N LYS A 39 3.95 -0.45 -15.26
CA LYS A 39 5.12 0.09 -14.57
C LYS A 39 4.71 1.32 -13.75
N TYR A 40 4.90 1.26 -12.43
CA TYR A 40 4.77 2.39 -11.52
C TYR A 40 6.14 2.79 -10.99
N GLU A 41 6.39 4.09 -10.88
CA GLU A 41 7.66 4.60 -10.38
C GLU A 41 7.59 4.98 -8.90
N VAL A 42 8.75 5.10 -8.27
CA VAL A 42 8.83 5.50 -6.86
C VAL A 42 8.48 6.98 -6.77
N GLY A 43 7.36 7.30 -6.10
CA GLY A 43 6.85 8.67 -5.97
C GLY A 43 5.42 8.82 -6.48
N ASP A 44 4.93 7.84 -7.25
CA ASP A 44 3.56 7.83 -7.74
C ASP A 44 2.55 7.60 -6.61
N LYS A 45 1.46 8.38 -6.63
CA LYS A 45 0.29 8.14 -5.78
C LYS A 45 -0.64 7.15 -6.47
N VAL A 46 -1.01 6.11 -5.74
CA VAL A 46 -1.82 5.02 -6.28
C VAL A 46 -2.98 4.69 -5.35
N VAL A 47 -4.10 4.28 -5.94
CA VAL A 47 -5.22 3.68 -5.23
C VAL A 47 -5.09 2.17 -5.32
N ILE A 48 -5.15 1.51 -4.16
CA ILE A 48 -5.11 0.05 -4.04
C ILE A 48 -6.47 -0.48 -3.59
N GLU A 49 -6.81 -1.68 -4.07
CA GLU A 49 -8.01 -2.41 -3.69
C GLU A 49 -7.64 -3.82 -3.19
N GLU A 50 -8.44 -4.33 -2.25
CA GLU A 50 -8.30 -5.69 -1.73
C GLU A 50 -8.75 -6.71 -2.79
N THR A 51 -7.99 -7.79 -2.95
CA THR A 51 -8.30 -8.83 -3.94
C THR A 51 -8.03 -10.21 -3.35
N ARG A 52 -8.35 -11.26 -4.12
CA ARG A 52 -7.98 -12.64 -3.74
C ARG A 52 -6.48 -12.73 -3.47
N PRO A 53 -6.04 -13.59 -2.52
CA PRO A 53 -4.62 -13.77 -2.28
C PRO A 53 -3.91 -14.26 -3.56
N LEU A 54 -2.99 -13.45 -4.07
CA LEU A 54 -2.16 -13.76 -5.25
C LEU A 54 -0.85 -14.44 -4.84
N SER A 55 -0.44 -14.27 -3.58
CA SER A 55 0.72 -14.89 -2.96
C SER A 55 0.56 -14.84 -1.44
N LYS A 56 1.57 -15.30 -0.69
CA LYS A 56 1.57 -15.32 0.79
C LYS A 56 1.21 -13.95 1.40
N GLU A 57 1.77 -12.88 0.85
CA GLU A 57 1.60 -11.50 1.37
C GLU A 57 0.95 -10.54 0.37
N LYS A 58 0.66 -11.01 -0.86
CA LYS A 58 0.15 -10.17 -1.96
C LYS A 58 -1.36 -10.33 -2.03
N ARG A 59 -2.08 -9.37 -1.45
CA ARG A 59 -3.56 -9.34 -1.36
C ARG A 59 -4.18 -8.06 -1.90
N TRP A 60 -3.36 -7.22 -2.53
CA TRP A 60 -3.76 -5.90 -3.01
C TRP A 60 -3.50 -5.80 -4.50
N LYS A 61 -4.34 -5.07 -5.23
CA LYS A 61 -4.15 -4.71 -6.64
C LYS A 61 -4.15 -3.18 -6.78
N VAL A 62 -3.31 -2.65 -7.66
CA VAL A 62 -3.35 -1.22 -8.04
C VAL A 62 -4.50 -1.01 -9.03
N VAL A 63 -5.40 -0.06 -8.72
CA VAL A 63 -6.60 0.22 -9.52
C VAL A 63 -6.42 1.47 -10.36
N ARG A 64 -5.91 2.56 -9.78
CA ARG A 64 -5.63 3.78 -10.53
C ARG A 64 -4.42 4.53 -9.99
N LYS A 65 -3.80 5.30 -10.88
CA LYS A 65 -2.88 6.39 -10.55
C LYS A 65 -3.68 7.65 -10.19
N VAL A 66 -3.19 8.41 -9.21
CA VAL A 66 -3.73 9.73 -8.81
C VAL A 66 -2.77 10.81 -9.21
#